data_AF-A0A842VVU9-F1
#
_entry.id   AF-A0A842VVU9-F1
#
_cell.length_a   1.000
_cell.length_b   1.000
_cell.length_c   1.000
_cell.angle_alpha   90.00
_cell.angle_beta   90.00
_cell.angle_gamma   90.00
#
_symmetry.space_group_name_H-M   'P 1'
#
loop_
_entity.id
_entity.type
_entity.pdbx_description
1 polymer ?
#
loop_
_entity_poly.entity_id
_entity_poly.type
_entity_poly.pdbx_seq_one_letter_code
_entity_poly.pdbx_strand_id
1 'polypeptide(L)'
;MSSPYQKALIPGPDVGVAVSDPLTMTNIIKKSSNVLVVIGANAVKETIGDITYADKLLEIAKKANATIIATASAYKHFVDIGKKEEVNNMPLINLIDRLRDPEWINIDSEGNKYDLIIFGGFLIYYLSQMLSTLRNYTIYRTVCLDRYHQPNARFSLPNIEKSEWIDYLEEILSKL
;
A
#
# COMPACT_ATOMS: atom_id res chain seq x y z
N MET A 1 -8.83 -17.98 9.50
CA MET A 1 -9.28 -16.67 8.99
C MET A 1 -8.80 -15.60 9.94
N SER A 2 -8.11 -14.57 9.45
CA SER A 2 -7.76 -13.40 10.25
C SER A 2 -9.00 -12.55 10.49
N SER A 3 -9.26 -12.17 11.74
CA SER A 3 -10.29 -11.17 12.03
C SER A 3 -9.83 -9.78 11.61
N PRO A 4 -10.76 -8.87 11.23
CA PRO A 4 -10.43 -7.45 11.05
C PRO A 4 -9.76 -6.89 12.31
N TYR A 5 -8.73 -6.06 12.16
CA TYR A 5 -8.04 -5.49 13.33
C TYR A 5 -8.96 -4.62 14.18
N GLN A 6 -9.74 -3.73 13.54
CA GLN A 6 -10.75 -2.94 14.24
C GLN A 6 -12.09 -3.68 14.23
N LYS A 7 -12.70 -3.86 15.40
CA LYS A 7 -13.99 -4.56 15.56
C LYS A 7 -15.14 -3.93 14.76
N ALA A 8 -15.06 -2.62 14.48
CA ALA A 8 -16.07 -1.90 13.70
C ALA A 8 -15.89 -2.05 12.18
N LEU A 9 -14.79 -2.65 11.71
CA LEU A 9 -14.61 -2.98 10.31
C LEU A 9 -15.31 -4.31 10.02
N ILE A 10 -16.62 -4.24 9.77
CA ILE A 10 -17.43 -5.39 9.38
C ILE A 10 -17.35 -5.51 7.85
N PRO A 11 -16.64 -6.50 7.30
CA PRO A 11 -16.62 -6.69 5.86
C PRO A 11 -17.88 -7.42 5.38
N GLY A 12 -18.14 -7.33 4.07
CA GLY A 12 -19.12 -8.17 3.40
C GLY A 12 -18.66 -9.64 3.30
N PRO A 13 -19.41 -10.49 2.58
CA PRO A 13 -19.08 -11.92 2.44
C PRO A 13 -17.79 -12.19 1.66
N ASP A 14 -17.42 -11.28 0.76
CA ASP A 14 -16.13 -11.31 0.06
C ASP A 14 -15.09 -10.53 0.88
N VAL A 15 -14.02 -11.23 1.28
CA VAL A 15 -12.92 -10.70 2.11
C VAL A 15 -11.57 -10.97 1.47
N GLY A 16 -10.63 -10.06 1.71
CA GLY A 16 -9.26 -10.15 1.26
C GLY A 16 -8.50 -11.31 1.89
N VAL A 17 -7.51 -11.80 1.17
CA VAL A 17 -6.64 -12.87 1.69
C VAL A 17 -5.58 -12.26 2.60
N ALA A 18 -5.48 -12.76 3.82
CA ALA A 18 -4.31 -12.52 4.66
C ALA A 18 -3.15 -13.40 4.18
N VAL A 19 -2.06 -12.77 3.78
CA VAL A 19 -0.86 -13.42 3.25
C VAL A 19 0.20 -13.46 4.35
N SER A 20 0.29 -14.58 5.06
CA SER A 20 1.25 -14.77 6.16
C SER A 20 2.67 -15.05 5.67
N ASP A 21 2.85 -15.55 4.45
CA ASP A 21 4.17 -15.85 3.88
C ASP A 21 4.71 -14.64 3.08
N PRO A 22 5.84 -14.03 3.49
CA PRO A 22 6.46 -12.93 2.77
C PRO A 22 6.79 -13.29 1.32
N LEU A 23 7.24 -14.52 1.05
CA LEU A 23 7.62 -14.95 -0.31
C LEU A 23 6.41 -14.93 -1.26
N THR A 24 5.24 -15.36 -0.78
CA THR A 24 3.99 -15.26 -1.52
C THR A 24 3.65 -13.80 -1.85
N MET A 25 3.81 -12.88 -0.89
CA MET A 25 3.59 -11.45 -1.14
C MET A 25 4.59 -10.88 -2.15
N THR A 26 5.88 -11.21 -2.03
CA THR A 26 6.91 -10.83 -3.01
C THR A 26 6.55 -11.32 -4.40
N ASN A 27 6.09 -12.57 -4.54
CA ASN A 27 5.69 -13.13 -5.83
C ASN A 27 4.48 -12.43 -6.44
N ILE A 28 3.53 -11.95 -5.61
CA ILE A 28 2.40 -11.13 -6.08
C ILE A 28 2.91 -9.81 -6.66
N ILE A 29 3.86 -9.16 -5.98
CA ILE A 29 4.46 -7.90 -6.44
C ILE A 29 5.25 -8.14 -7.74
N LYS A 30 6.12 -9.15 -7.79
CA LYS A 30 6.97 -9.45 -8.95
C LYS A 30 6.21 -9.79 -10.23
N LYS A 31 5.06 -10.46 -10.10
CA LYS A 31 4.23 -10.84 -11.25
C LYS A 31 3.41 -9.67 -11.81
N SER A 32 3.44 -8.51 -11.16
CA SER A 32 2.67 -7.34 -11.56
C SER A 32 3.50 -6.44 -12.46
N SER A 33 2.91 -5.97 -13.55
CA SER A 33 3.61 -5.29 -14.64
C SER A 33 3.68 -3.78 -14.44
N ASN A 34 2.68 -3.18 -13.78
CA ASN A 34 2.66 -1.76 -13.48
C ASN A 34 2.14 -1.52 -12.06
N VAL A 35 3.07 -1.28 -11.15
CA VAL A 35 2.81 -1.19 -9.71
C VAL A 35 2.73 0.27 -9.27
N LEU A 36 1.72 0.60 -8.46
CA LEU A 36 1.63 1.87 -7.74
C LEU A 36 1.83 1.62 -6.25
N VAL A 37 2.74 2.35 -5.61
CA VAL A 37 2.89 2.38 -4.14
C VAL A 37 2.37 3.72 -3.61
N VAL A 38 1.44 3.65 -2.67
CA VAL A 38 0.79 4.81 -2.04
C VAL A 38 1.17 4.87 -0.56
N ILE A 39 1.88 5.92 -0.19
CA ILE A 39 2.47 6.10 1.15
C ILE A 39 1.64 7.11 1.95
N GLY A 40 1.12 6.64 3.08
CA GLY A 40 0.24 7.38 3.97
C GLY A 40 0.96 8.16 5.07
N ALA A 41 0.27 9.14 5.63
CA ALA A 41 0.76 10.03 6.68
C ALA A 41 1.19 9.34 7.99
N ASN A 42 0.67 8.16 8.33
CA ASN A 42 1.11 7.41 9.50
C ASN A 42 2.44 6.68 9.27
N ALA A 43 2.90 6.53 8.02
CA ALA A 43 4.18 5.89 7.71
C ALA A 43 5.38 6.63 8.33
N VAL A 44 5.27 7.94 8.55
CA VAL A 44 6.33 8.74 9.18
C VAL A 44 6.34 8.62 10.71
N LYS A 45 5.29 8.04 11.32
CA LYS A 45 5.15 7.90 12.78
C LYS A 45 5.69 6.57 13.30
N GLU A 46 5.76 5.56 12.43
CA GLU A 46 6.30 4.25 12.78
C GLU A 46 7.71 4.08 12.20
N THR A 47 8.56 3.36 12.94
CA THR A 47 9.95 3.05 12.55
C THR A 47 10.12 1.57 12.26
N ILE A 48 10.92 1.28 11.23
CA ILE A 48 11.40 -0.04 10.82
C ILE A 48 12.91 -0.04 11.00
N GLY A 49 13.39 -0.60 12.12
CA GLY A 49 14.78 -0.43 12.53
C GLY A 49 15.11 1.06 12.73
N ASP A 50 16.11 1.53 11.99
CA ASP A 50 16.63 2.91 12.09
C ASP A 50 15.97 3.91 11.14
N ILE A 51 15.09 3.44 10.24
CA ILE A 51 14.41 4.29 9.25
C ILE A 51 12.90 4.37 9.52
N THR A 52 12.22 5.36 8.95
CA THR A 52 10.76 5.41 9.04
C THR A 52 10.12 4.33 8.16
N TYR A 53 8.88 3.94 8.47
CA TYR A 53 8.13 3.06 7.58
C TYR A 53 7.89 3.70 6.20
N ALA A 54 7.82 5.04 6.12
CA ALA A 54 7.77 5.74 4.83
C ALA A 54 9.04 5.47 4.00
N ASP A 55 10.22 5.54 4.62
CA ASP A 55 11.48 5.24 3.94
C ASP A 55 11.56 3.77 3.52
N LYS A 56 11.08 2.83 4.36
CA LYS A 56 11.02 1.41 4.00
C LYS A 56 10.08 1.15 2.81
N LEU A 57 8.92 1.80 2.77
CA LEU A 57 8.00 1.70 1.63
C LEU A 57 8.60 2.27 0.34
N LEU A 58 9.38 3.34 0.44
CA LEU A 58 10.13 3.90 -0.68
C LEU A 58 11.18 2.91 -1.20
N GLU A 59 11.92 2.23 -0.33
CA GLU A 59 12.88 1.18 -0.73
C GLU A 59 12.18 0.02 -1.46
N ILE A 60 11.05 -0.45 -0.92
CA ILE A 60 10.23 -1.50 -1.54
C ILE A 60 9.73 -1.05 -2.91
N ALA A 61 9.23 0.18 -3.01
CA ALA A 61 8.70 0.73 -4.26
C ALA A 61 9.77 0.83 -5.35
N LYS A 62 10.97 1.29 -4.99
CA LYS A 62 12.10 1.36 -5.92
C LYS A 62 12.52 -0.02 -6.43
N LYS A 63 12.63 -1.01 -5.53
CA LYS A 63 12.94 -2.39 -5.92
C LYS A 63 11.85 -3.01 -6.80
N ALA A 64 10.59 -2.65 -6.57
CA ALA A 64 9.46 -3.08 -7.39
C ALA A 64 9.32 -2.29 -8.71
N ASN A 65 10.19 -1.32 -8.98
CA ASN A 65 10.09 -0.39 -10.12
C ASN A 65 8.70 0.28 -10.22
N ALA A 66 8.14 0.65 -9.07
CA ALA A 66 6.78 1.16 -8.95
C ALA A 66 6.70 2.69 -9.09
N THR A 67 5.57 3.19 -9.60
CA THR A 67 5.20 4.60 -9.39
C THR A 67 4.97 4.83 -7.90
N ILE A 68 5.45 5.96 -7.37
CA ILE A 68 5.28 6.30 -5.95
C ILE A 68 4.41 7.54 -5.81
N ILE A 69 3.39 7.46 -4.97
CA ILE A 69 2.59 8.59 -4.51
C ILE A 69 2.70 8.69 -2.99
N ALA A 70 3.20 9.82 -2.50
CA ALA A 70 3.19 10.14 -1.08
C ALA A 70 2.04 11.11 -0.78
N THR A 71 1.39 10.92 0.38
CA THR A 71 0.24 11.72 0.80
C THR A 71 0.55 12.55 2.04
N ALA A 72 -0.01 13.76 2.14
CA ALA A 72 0.03 14.61 3.33
C ALA A 72 1.44 14.70 3.98
N SER A 73 1.60 14.31 5.24
CA SER A 73 2.88 14.40 5.95
C SER A 73 3.97 13.46 5.42
N ALA A 74 3.61 12.38 4.71
CA ALA A 74 4.61 11.53 4.06
C ALA A 74 5.30 12.26 2.90
N TYR A 75 4.56 13.04 2.11
CA TYR A 75 5.17 13.87 1.06
C TYR A 75 6.11 14.90 1.68
N LYS A 76 5.68 15.58 2.76
CA LYS A 76 6.52 16.53 3.48
C LYS A 76 7.82 15.90 3.98
N HIS A 77 7.75 14.70 4.58
CA HIS A 77 8.93 13.96 5.01
C HIS A 77 9.94 13.77 3.88
N PHE A 78 9.50 13.33 2.69
CA PHE A 78 10.40 13.18 1.54
C PHE A 78 10.97 14.50 1.02
N VAL A 79 10.23 15.61 1.11
CA VAL A 79 10.77 16.94 0.81
C VAL A 79 11.87 17.31 1.80
N ASP A 80 11.62 17.14 3.10
CA ASP A 80 12.54 17.54 4.17
C ASP A 80 13.87 16.76 4.11
N ILE A 81 13.86 15.50 3.63
CA ILE A 81 15.06 14.68 3.44
C ILE A 81 15.66 14.74 2.02
N GLY A 82 15.19 15.65 1.17
CA GLY A 82 15.75 15.86 -0.17
C GLY A 82 15.39 14.80 -1.23
N LYS A 83 14.34 14.02 -1.01
CA LYS A 83 13.83 12.96 -1.92
C LYS A 83 12.53 13.33 -2.64
N LYS A 84 12.21 14.62 -2.73
CA LYS A 84 10.99 15.12 -3.39
C LYS A 84 10.79 14.58 -4.80
N GLU A 85 11.85 14.53 -5.60
CA GLU A 85 11.79 14.13 -7.01
C GLU A 85 11.58 12.61 -7.20
N GLU A 86 11.61 11.82 -6.12
CA GLU A 86 11.35 10.38 -6.15
C GLU A 86 9.87 10.03 -5.95
N VAL A 87 9.03 11.02 -5.58
CA VAL A 87 7.64 10.79 -5.19
C VAL A 87 6.71 11.81 -5.82
N ASN A 88 5.54 11.36 -6.25
CA ASN A 88 4.44 12.24 -6.63
C ASN A 88 3.60 12.61 -5.40
N ASN A 89 2.93 13.76 -5.45
CA ASN A 89 2.01 14.19 -4.40
C ASN A 89 0.56 14.14 -4.87
N MET A 90 -0.26 13.33 -4.21
CA MET A 90 -1.71 13.32 -4.44
C MET A 90 -2.46 12.93 -3.16
N PRO A 91 -3.47 13.67 -2.71
CA PRO A 91 -4.32 13.24 -1.62
C PRO A 91 -4.99 11.90 -1.92
N LEU A 92 -5.13 11.02 -0.91
CA LEU A 92 -5.68 9.68 -1.11
C LEU A 92 -7.09 9.72 -1.74
N ILE A 93 -7.99 10.58 -1.27
CA ILE A 93 -9.36 10.71 -1.84
C ILE A 93 -9.32 11.01 -3.35
N ASN A 94 -8.47 11.96 -3.77
CA ASN A 94 -8.34 12.32 -5.19
C ASN A 94 -7.76 11.16 -5.99
N LEU A 95 -6.78 10.44 -5.45
CA LEU A 95 -6.22 9.25 -6.09
C LEU A 95 -7.28 8.15 -6.28
N ILE A 96 -8.10 7.88 -5.27
CA ILE A 96 -9.18 6.89 -5.38
C ILE A 96 -10.20 7.31 -6.43
N ASP A 97 -10.56 8.59 -6.50
CA ASP A 97 -11.47 9.10 -7.53
C ASP A 97 -10.91 8.91 -8.94
N ARG A 98 -9.62 9.20 -9.15
CA ARG A 98 -8.93 8.94 -10.41
C ARG A 98 -8.87 7.45 -10.76
N LEU A 99 -8.58 6.60 -9.79
CA LEU A 99 -8.55 5.15 -10.02
C LEU A 99 -9.93 4.62 -10.45
N ARG A 100 -11.02 5.16 -9.90
CA ARG A 100 -12.37 4.74 -10.30
C ARG A 100 -12.75 5.12 -11.72
N ASP A 101 -12.10 6.14 -12.29
CA ASP A 101 -12.35 6.58 -13.65
C ASP A 101 -11.80 5.54 -14.66
N PRO A 102 -12.66 4.87 -15.45
CA PRO A 102 -12.21 3.91 -16.45
C PRO A 102 -11.43 4.56 -17.60
N GLU A 103 -11.45 5.88 -17.76
CA GLU A 103 -10.65 6.57 -18.77
C GLU A 103 -9.29 7.04 -18.23
N TRP A 104 -9.12 7.06 -16.89
CA TRP A 104 -7.82 7.40 -16.30
C TRP A 104 -6.85 6.22 -16.42
N ILE A 105 -5.69 6.47 -17.03
CA ILE A 105 -4.66 5.46 -17.30
C ILE A 105 -3.74 5.31 -16.09
N ASN A 106 -2.92 6.32 -15.83
CA ASN A 106 -2.01 6.42 -14.70
C ASN A 106 -1.57 7.88 -14.53
N ILE A 107 -0.60 8.14 -13.64
CA ILE A 107 -0.15 9.51 -13.37
C ILE A 107 0.51 10.19 -14.57
N ASP A 108 1.18 9.41 -15.42
CA ASP A 108 1.90 9.90 -16.60
C ASP A 108 0.97 10.05 -17.82
N SER A 109 -0.28 9.58 -17.72
CA SER A 109 -1.28 9.58 -18.81
C SER A 109 -0.84 8.79 -20.06
N GLU A 110 0.14 7.90 -19.92
CA GLU A 110 0.70 7.09 -21.01
C GLU A 110 0.88 5.63 -20.58
N GLY A 111 1.00 4.71 -21.53
CA GLY A 111 1.21 3.29 -21.23
C GLY A 111 -0.02 2.59 -20.67
N ASN A 112 0.18 1.70 -19.69
CA ASN A 112 -0.87 0.84 -19.16
C ASN A 112 -1.38 1.33 -17.81
N LYS A 113 -2.63 0.96 -17.48
CA LYS A 113 -3.15 1.10 -16.11
C LYS A 113 -2.32 0.33 -15.10
N TYR A 114 -2.39 0.74 -13.85
CA TYR A 114 -1.84 -0.05 -12.75
C TYR A 114 -2.54 -1.41 -12.67
N ASP A 115 -1.79 -2.49 -12.47
CA ASP A 115 -2.34 -3.83 -12.27
C ASP A 115 -2.20 -4.32 -10.82
N LEU A 116 -1.44 -3.57 -10.01
CA LEU A 116 -1.29 -3.73 -8.57
C LEU A 116 -1.12 -2.37 -7.88
N ILE A 117 -1.87 -2.15 -6.79
CA ILE A 117 -1.75 -0.95 -5.97
C ILE A 117 -1.45 -1.36 -4.53
N ILE A 118 -0.33 -0.88 -4.02
CA ILE A 118 0.19 -1.19 -2.70
C ILE A 118 -0.03 0.03 -1.80
N PHE A 119 -0.68 -0.16 -0.65
CA PHE A 119 -0.93 0.87 0.34
C PHE A 119 -0.15 0.59 1.62
N GLY A 120 0.36 1.66 2.25
CA GLY A 120 0.92 1.56 3.59
C GLY A 120 0.89 2.88 4.34
N GLY A 121 0.69 2.83 5.65
CA GLY A 121 0.83 3.96 6.56
C GLY A 121 -0.39 4.87 6.62
N PHE A 122 -1.59 4.31 6.58
CA PHE A 122 -2.83 5.09 6.71
C PHE A 122 -3.53 4.86 8.06
N LEU A 123 -4.52 5.68 8.37
CA LEU A 123 -5.47 5.32 9.42
C LEU A 123 -6.31 4.13 8.93
N ILE A 124 -6.43 3.10 9.77
CA ILE A 124 -6.99 1.80 9.38
C ILE A 124 -8.40 1.93 8.82
N TYR A 125 -9.29 2.66 9.51
CA TYR A 125 -10.66 2.90 9.04
C TYR A 125 -10.71 3.70 7.74
N TYR A 126 -9.82 4.69 7.58
CA TYR A 126 -9.79 5.55 6.41
C TYR A 126 -9.37 4.76 5.16
N LEU A 127 -8.27 4.01 5.26
CA LEU A 127 -7.83 3.13 4.17
C LEU A 127 -8.88 2.07 3.86
N SER A 128 -9.56 1.53 4.87
CA SER A 128 -10.59 0.52 4.66
C SER A 128 -11.76 1.02 3.81
N GLN A 129 -12.19 2.29 3.97
CA GLN A 129 -13.22 2.90 3.13
C GLN A 129 -12.74 3.10 1.67
N MET A 130 -11.47 3.50 1.51
CA MET A 130 -10.85 3.67 0.20
C MET A 130 -10.72 2.33 -0.54
N LEU A 131 -10.27 1.29 0.17
CA LEU A 131 -10.18 -0.07 -0.36
C LEU A 131 -11.56 -0.66 -0.70
N SER A 132 -12.59 -0.38 0.11
CA SER A 132 -13.97 -0.79 -0.21
C SER A 132 -14.43 -0.21 -1.54
N THR A 133 -14.10 1.06 -1.78
CA THR A 133 -14.44 1.73 -3.03
C THR A 133 -13.75 1.07 -4.21
N LEU A 134 -12.44 0.83 -4.14
CA LEU A 134 -11.69 0.15 -5.21
C LEU A 134 -12.19 -1.28 -5.44
N ARG A 135 -12.44 -2.04 -4.38
CA ARG A 135 -12.92 -3.41 -4.44
C ARG A 135 -14.25 -3.55 -5.18
N ASN A 136 -15.19 -2.63 -4.96
CA ASN A 136 -16.55 -2.74 -5.51
C ASN A 136 -16.72 -2.04 -6.87
N TYR A 137 -15.90 -1.04 -7.18
CA TYR A 137 -16.09 -0.19 -8.35
C TYR A 137 -14.92 -0.23 -9.35
N THR A 138 -13.91 -1.07 -9.12
CA THR A 138 -12.76 -1.21 -10.02
C THR A 138 -12.30 -2.66 -10.13
N ILE A 139 -11.36 -2.92 -11.04
CA ILE A 139 -10.73 -4.23 -11.22
C ILE A 139 -9.33 -4.32 -10.60
N TYR A 140 -8.86 -3.27 -9.91
CA TYR A 140 -7.50 -3.24 -9.40
C TYR A 140 -7.28 -4.28 -8.30
N ARG A 141 -6.12 -4.93 -8.34
CA ARG A 141 -5.63 -5.73 -7.21
C ARG A 141 -4.96 -4.79 -6.22
N THR A 142 -5.34 -4.91 -4.96
CA THR A 142 -4.82 -4.07 -3.88
C THR A 142 -4.06 -4.88 -2.84
N VAL A 143 -2.91 -4.38 -2.41
CA VAL A 143 -2.11 -4.91 -1.31
C VAL A 143 -2.07 -3.88 -0.19
N CYS A 144 -2.19 -4.30 1.05
CA CYS A 144 -1.84 -3.47 2.21
C CYS A 144 -0.66 -4.08 2.96
N LEU A 145 0.42 -3.31 3.12
CA LEU A 145 1.65 -3.74 3.81
C LEU A 145 1.71 -3.31 5.29
N ASP A 146 0.61 -2.77 5.82
CA ASP A 146 0.52 -2.47 7.26
C ASP A 146 0.38 -3.77 8.06
N ARG A 147 0.87 -3.79 9.31
CA ARG A 147 0.78 -4.94 10.24
C ARG A 147 -0.63 -5.32 10.70
N TYR A 148 -1.65 -4.70 10.12
CA TYR A 148 -3.05 -4.87 10.49
C TYR A 148 -3.82 -5.42 9.29
N HIS A 149 -4.59 -6.47 9.53
CA HIS A 149 -5.38 -7.10 8.50
C HIS A 149 -6.44 -6.15 7.94
N GLN A 150 -6.47 -6.04 6.61
CA GLN A 150 -7.40 -5.21 5.84
C GLN A 150 -8.31 -6.09 4.98
N PRO A 151 -9.53 -6.41 5.44
CA PRO A 151 -10.46 -7.26 4.69
C PRO A 151 -10.86 -6.69 3.32
N ASN A 152 -10.85 -5.36 3.17
CA ASN A 152 -11.23 -4.72 1.90
C ASN A 152 -10.09 -4.71 0.88
N ALA A 153 -8.84 -4.96 1.29
CA ALA A 153 -7.76 -5.19 0.33
C ALA A 153 -7.97 -6.52 -0.40
N ARG A 154 -7.36 -6.70 -1.58
CA ARG A 154 -7.29 -8.03 -2.20
C ARG A 154 -6.36 -8.95 -1.42
N PHE A 155 -5.21 -8.40 -1.03
CA PHE A 155 -4.21 -9.03 -0.17
C PHE A 155 -3.81 -8.08 0.95
N SER A 156 -3.61 -8.59 2.16
CA SER A 156 -3.00 -7.83 3.25
C SER A 156 -2.19 -8.75 4.13
N LEU A 157 -1.39 -8.18 5.02
CA LEU A 157 -0.77 -8.97 6.08
C LEU A 157 -1.85 -9.45 7.08
N PRO A 158 -1.60 -10.55 7.81
CA PRO A 158 -2.36 -10.85 9.00
C PRO A 158 -2.13 -9.77 10.08
N ASN A 159 -2.92 -9.82 11.17
CA ASN A 159 -2.58 -9.03 12.35
C ASN A 159 -1.33 -9.65 12.98
N ILE A 160 -0.23 -8.93 12.94
CA ILE A 160 1.07 -9.39 13.43
C ILE A 160 1.72 -8.35 14.33
N GLU A 161 2.60 -8.82 15.22
CA GLU A 161 3.34 -7.95 16.11
C GLU A 161 4.37 -7.10 15.36
N LYS A 162 4.79 -6.00 15.97
CA LYS A 162 5.70 -5.05 15.31
C LYS A 162 7.01 -5.72 14.85
N SER A 163 7.59 -6.61 15.66
CA SER A 163 8.84 -7.31 15.32
C SER A 163 8.66 -8.21 14.10
N GLU A 164 7.61 -9.03 14.09
CA GLU A 164 7.29 -9.92 12.96
C GLU A 164 7.00 -9.13 11.69
N TRP A 165 6.35 -7.97 11.81
CA TRP A 165 6.12 -7.08 10.68
C TRP A 165 7.39 -6.50 10.09
N ILE A 166 8.36 -6.10 10.93
CA ILE A 166 9.66 -5.63 10.47
C ILE A 166 10.35 -6.75 9.68
N ASP A 167 10.42 -7.96 10.24
CA ASP A 167 11.03 -9.11 9.59
C ASP A 167 10.34 -9.43 8.24
N TYR A 168 9.01 -9.36 8.20
CA TYR A 168 8.21 -9.56 7.00
C TYR A 168 8.56 -8.55 5.89
N LEU A 169 8.69 -7.26 6.23
CA LEU A 169 9.05 -6.22 5.26
C LEU A 169 10.50 -6.37 4.76
N GLU A 170 11.43 -6.74 5.64
CA GLU A 170 12.82 -7.02 5.23
C GLU A 170 12.92 -8.24 4.32
N GLU A 171 12.14 -9.29 4.60
CA GLU A 171 12.05 -10.45 3.70
C GLU A 171 11.53 -10.06 2.32
N ILE A 172 10.47 -9.25 2.25
CA ILE A 172 9.97 -8.73 0.97
C ILE A 172 11.07 -7.97 0.25
N LEU A 173 11.72 -7.02 0.93
CA LEU A 173 12.73 -6.17 0.33
C LEU A 173 13.93 -7.00 -0.15
N SER A 174 14.36 -8.01 0.60
CA SER A 174 15.48 -8.87 0.21
C SER A 174 15.19 -9.71 -1.03
N LYS A 175 13.93 -10.11 -1.22
CA LYS A 175 13.50 -11.03 -2.28
C LYS A 175 12.88 -10.34 -3.49
N LEU A 176 12.61 -9.02 -3.45
CA LEU A 176 12.28 -8.19 -4.61
C LEU A 176 13.51 -8.01 -5.51
#